data_AF-A0A5P8W7T0-F1
#
_entry.id   AF-A0A5P8W7T0-F1
#
_cell.length_a   1.000
_cell.length_b   1.000
_cell.length_c   1.000
_cell.angle_alpha   90.00
_cell.angle_beta   90.00
_cell.angle_gamma   90.00
#
_symmetry.space_group_name_H-M   'P 1'
#
loop_
_entity.id
_entity.type
_entity.pdbx_description
1 polymer ?
#
loop_
_entity_poly.entity_id
_entity_poly.type
_entity_poly.pdbx_seq_one_letter_code
_entity_poly.pdbx_strand_id
1 'polypeptide(L)' 'MHHTKDKGDLAAAKVIADLVEKEYSVFVPVVTEHAPFDLIAYKNGKCYRIQAKYSCDGTLKNRPLAELILCYND' A
#
# COMPACT_ATOMS: atom_id res chain seq x y z
N MET A 1 -17.93 1.00 -15.78
CA MET A 1 -16.82 0.04 -15.55
C MET A 1 -15.65 0.84 -14.97
N HIS A 2 -15.40 0.71 -13.67
CA HIS A 2 -14.46 1.55 -12.91
C HIS A 2 -13.03 0.98 -12.93
N HIS A 3 -12.37 1.01 -14.08
CA HIS A 3 -11.02 0.44 -14.26
C HIS A 3 -9.96 0.94 -13.27
N THR A 4 -10.12 2.14 -12.72
CA THR A 4 -9.15 2.72 -11.78
C THR A 4 -9.25 2.11 -10.38
N LYS A 5 -10.42 1.62 -9.97
CA LYS A 5 -10.62 0.99 -8.66
C LYS A 5 -9.97 -0.40 -8.63
N ASP A 6 -10.22 -1.21 -9.67
CA ASP A 6 -9.69 -2.57 -9.78
C ASP A 6 -8.15 -2.62 -9.71
N LYS A 7 -7.48 -1.62 -10.28
CA LYS A 7 -6.00 -1.50 -10.23
C LYS A 7 -5.47 -1.10 -8.86
N GLY A 8 -6.21 -0.25 -8.14
CA GLY A 8 -5.87 0.15 -6.78
C GLY A 8 -5.96 -1.04 -5.82
N ASP A 9 -7.05 -1.81 -5.92
CA ASP A 9 -7.29 -3.00 -5.11
C ASP A 9 -6.23 -4.08 -5.39
N LEU A 10 -5.87 -4.29 -6.66
CA LEU A 10 -4.80 -5.22 -7.04
C LEU A 10 -3.43 -4.79 -6.47
N ALA A 11 -3.11 -3.50 -6.54
CA ALA A 11 -1.88 -2.98 -5.96
C ALA A 11 -1.86 -3.16 -4.44
N ALA A 12 -2.97 -2.86 -3.75
CA ALA A 12 -3.09 -3.07 -2.31
C ALA A 12 -2.91 -4.55 -1.94
N ALA A 13 -3.54 -5.48 -2.66
CA ALA A 13 -3.40 -6.91 -2.42
C ALA A 13 -1.95 -7.39 -2.59
N LYS A 14 -1.26 -6.97 -3.66
CA LYS A 14 0.16 -7.29 -3.90
C LYS A 14 1.06 -6.73 -2.81
N VAL A 15 0.80 -5.51 -2.34
CA VAL A 15 1.51 -4.89 -1.21
C VAL A 15 1.32 -5.67 0.08
N ILE A 16 0.08 -6.11 0.39
CA ILE A 16 -0.20 -6.92 1.58
C ILE A 16 0.60 -8.23 1.53
N ALA A 17 0.61 -8.91 0.39
CA ALA A 17 1.37 -10.16 0.22
C ALA A 17 2.86 -9.98 0.51
N ASP A 18 3.50 -8.97 -0.09
CA ASP A 18 4.93 -8.67 0.11
C ASP A 18 5.28 -8.27 1.55
N LEU A 19 4.40 -7.52 2.21
CA LEU A 19 4.57 -7.16 3.62
C LEU A 19 4.48 -8.39 4.52
N VAL A 20 3.53 -9.29 4.25
CA VAL A 20 3.36 -10.55 5.00
C VAL A 20 4.56 -11.48 4.78
N GLU A 21 5.05 -11.61 3.54
CA GLU A 21 6.29 -12.37 3.24
C GLU A 21 7.51 -11.81 4.00
N LYS A 22 7.54 -10.49 4.22
CA LYS A 22 8.57 -9.79 5.02
C LYS A 22 8.25 -9.74 6.52
N GLU A 23 7.27 -10.52 6.99
CA GLU A 23 6.89 -10.66 8.41
C GLU A 23 6.42 -9.34 9.07
N TYR A 24 5.80 -8.45 8.30
CA TYR A 24 5.08 -7.31 8.87
C TYR A 24 3.68 -7.75 9.28
N SER A 25 3.20 -7.26 10.43
CA SER A 25 1.78 -7.27 10.73
C SER A 25 1.10 -6.15 9.94
N VAL A 26 0.01 -6.46 9.24
CA VAL A 26 -0.70 -5.50 8.38
C VAL A 26 -2.06 -5.16 8.98
N PHE A 27 -2.38 -3.86 9.05
CA PHE A 27 -3.67 -3.34 9.50
C PHE A 27 -4.34 -2.54 8.39
N VAL A 28 -5.57 -2.89 8.07
CA VAL A 28 -6.40 -2.19 7.08
C VAL A 28 -7.50 -1.42 7.82
N PRO A 29 -7.76 -0.14 7.49
CA PRO A 29 -8.84 0.62 8.11
C PRO A 29 -10.21 0.02 7.75
N VAL A 30 -10.99 -0.35 8.76
CA VAL A 30 -12.33 -0.96 8.56
C VAL A 30 -13.46 0.06 8.67
N VAL A 31 -13.30 1.09 9.51
CA VAL A 31 -14.37 2.05 9.84
C VAL A 31 -14.35 3.33 9.01
N THR A 32 -13.33 3.53 8.16
CA THR A 32 -13.18 4.74 7.35
C THR A 32 -12.56 4.42 6.01
N GLU A 33 -13.15 4.99 4.95
CA GLU A 33 -12.64 4.93 3.58
C GLU A 33 -11.76 6.15 3.24
N HIS A 34 -11.72 7.15 4.13
CA HIS A 34 -11.08 8.44 3.90
C HIS A 34 -9.80 8.61 4.71
N ALA A 35 -9.17 7.50 5.11
CA ALA A 35 -7.87 7.56 5.75
C ALA A 35 -6.82 8.16 4.78
N PRO A 36 -5.83 8.92 5.28
CA PRO A 36 -4.74 9.46 4.46
C PRO A 36 -3.69 8.40 4.09
N PHE A 37 -4.04 7.11 4.15
CA PHE A 37 -3.22 5.94 3.85
C PHE A 37 -4.14 4.75 3.58
N ASP A 38 -3.64 3.73 2.88
CA ASP A 38 -4.42 2.53 2.56
C ASP A 38 -4.27 1.46 3.64
N LEU A 39 -3.07 1.34 4.23
CA LEU A 39 -2.78 0.37 5.29
C LEU A 39 -1.63 0.82 6.19
N ILE A 40 -1.53 0.17 7.35
CA ILE A 40 -0.39 0.28 8.26
C ILE A 40 0.37 -1.04 8.29
N ALA A 41 1.68 -0.98 8.12
CA ALA A 41 2.57 -2.11 8.41
C ALA A 41 3.24 -1.90 9.77
N TYR A 42 3.39 -2.96 10.53
CA TYR A 42 4.06 -2.96 11.83
C TYR A 42 5.14 -4.04 11.89
N LYS A 43 6.34 -3.65 12.28
CA LYS A 43 7.45 -4.57 12.57
C LYS A 43 8.40 -3.92 13.57
N ASN A 44 8.92 -4.71 14.51
CA ASN A 44 9.94 -4.28 15.49
C ASN A 44 9.59 -2.99 16.24
N GLY A 45 8.34 -2.86 16.71
CA GLY A 45 7.90 -1.69 17.48
C GLY A 45 7.64 -0.43 16.65
N LYS A 46 7.75 -0.49 15.32
CA LYS A 46 7.56 0.66 14.43
C LYS A 46 6.38 0.46 13.49
N CYS A 47 5.54 1.50 13.38
CA CYS A 47 4.45 1.58 12.41
C CYS A 47 4.88 2.36 11.17
N TYR A 48 4.42 1.90 10.01
CA TYR A 48 4.66 2.52 8.71
C TYR A 48 3.31 2.77 8.04
N ARG A 49 3.01 4.02 7.71
CA ARG A 49 1.85 4.37 6.89
C ARG A 49 2.19 4.07 5.43
N ILE A 50 1.31 3.35 4.76
CA ILE A 50 1.53 2.86 3.39
C ILE A 50 0.38 3.32 2.52
N GLN A 51 0.75 3.86 1.35
CA GLN A 51 -0.18 4.11 0.26
C GLN A 51 0.26 3.25 -0.93
N ALA A 52 -0.57 2.28 -1.30
CA ALA A 52 -0.34 1.41 -2.44
C ALA A 52 -0.67 2.17 -3.73
N LYS A 53 0.24 2.10 -4.70
CA LYS A 53 0.01 2.72 -6.01
C LYS A 53 0.27 1.69 -7.10
N TYR A 54 -0.69 1.54 -8.01
CA TYR A 54 -0.45 0.82 -9.25
C TYR A 54 0.44 1.67 -10.16
N SER A 55 1.50 1.08 -10.72
CA SER A 55 2.23 1.67 -11.84
C SER A 55 2.32 0.67 -12.99
N CYS A 56 2.56 1.16 -14.20
CA CYS A 56 2.90 0.32 -15.35
C CYS A 56 4.40 0.22 -15.58
N ASP A 57 5.19 1.16 -15.06
CA ASP A 57 6.64 1.27 -15.25
C ASP A 57 7.45 0.97 -13.99
N GLY A 58 6.77 0.64 -12.87
CA GLY A 58 7.39 0.40 -11.57
C GLY A 58 8.02 1.64 -10.93
N THR A 59 7.88 2.82 -11.52
CA THR A 59 8.49 4.05 -11.00
C THR A 59 7.56 4.77 -10.02
N LEU A 60 8.17 5.36 -9.00
CA LEU A 60 7.50 6.21 -8.01
C LEU A 60 7.73 7.68 -8.37
N LYS A 61 6.69 8.39 -8.80
CA LYS A 61 6.74 9.85 -8.96
C LYS A 61 6.30 10.51 -7.63
N ASN A 62 7.23 11.23 -7.00
CA ASN A 62 7.11 11.93 -5.70
C ASN A 62 7.06 11.03 -4.46
N ARG A 63 8.18 10.97 -3.70
CA ARG A 63 8.25 10.33 -2.37
C ARG A 63 8.14 11.40 -1.27
N PRO A 64 7.06 11.45 -0.48
CA PRO A 64 7.08 12.18 0.78
C PRO A 64 7.95 11.43 1.80
N LEU A 65 8.68 12.18 2.62
CA LEU A 65 9.73 11.70 3.54
C LEU A 65 9.25 10.78 4.69
N ALA A 66 7.96 10.43 4.76
CA ALA A 66 7.37 9.71 5.89
C ALA A 66 6.41 8.55 5.50
N GLU A 67 6.32 8.19 4.22
CA GLU A 67 5.37 7.19 3.71
C GLU A 67 6.08 6.19 2.79
N LEU A 68 5.89 4.90 3.05
CA LEU A 68 6.36 3.86 2.15
C LEU A 68 5.32 3.72 1.04
N ILE A 69 5.65 4.16 -0.17
CA ILE A 69 4.83 3.96 -1.36
C ILE A 69 5.42 2.77 -2.11
N LEU A 70 4.61 1.74 -2.32
CA LEU A 70 5.00 0.54 -3.06
C LEU A 70 4.28 0.55 -4.41
N CYS A 71 5.07 0.45 -5.49
CA CYS A 71 4.57 0.30 -6.85
C CYS A 71 4.59 -1.16 -7.25
N TYR A 72 3.48 -1.62 -7.84
CA TYR A 72 3.40 -2.92 -8.50
C TYR A 72 3.02 -2.75 -9.96
N ASN A 73 3.68 -3.56 -10.80
CA ASN A 73 3.28 -3.82 -12.17
C ASN A 73 2.55 -5.17 -12.23
N ASP A 74 1.82 -5.41 -13.32
CA ASP A 74 1.20 -6.71 -13.62
C ASP A 74 2.22 -7.78 -13.98
#